data_AF-A0AAV4GPI5-F1
#
_entry.id   AF-A0AAV4GPI5-F1
#
_cell.length_a   1.000
_cell.length_b   1.000
_cell.length_c   1.000
_cell.angle_alpha   90.00
_cell.angle_beta   90.00
_cell.angle_gamma   90.00
#
_symmetry.space_group_name_H-M   'P 1'
#
loop_
_entity.id
_entity.type
_entity.pdbx_description
1 polymer ?
#
loop_
_entity_poly.entity_id
_entity_poly.type
_entity_poly.pdbx_seq_one_letter_code
_entity_poly.pdbx_strand_id
1 'polypeptide(L)'
;MSVDDQAEKERKGASTDCKRNNTLVFTLKGAGGRMRVCKEIFLKTTGLTKWWVLNTFKEKEEGPKNTEQRTDSDAKKFVKEFLDRLPKMPSPYCRKDTQKLYLEPLFQSRADVYREYTRLCDV
;
A
#
# COMPACT_ATOMS: atom_id res chain seq x y z
N MET A 1 -57.29 -27.67 -3.04
CA MET A 1 -57.19 -26.57 -2.07
C MET A 1 -56.57 -27.18 -0.82
N SER A 2 -55.26 -27.02 -0.63
CA SER A 2 -54.53 -27.55 0.52
C SER A 2 -54.06 -26.40 1.40
N VAL A 3 -54.37 -26.53 2.68
CA VAL A 3 -53.84 -25.75 3.80
C VAL A 3 -52.35 -26.08 4.01
N ASP A 4 -51.53 -25.10 4.41
CA ASP A 4 -51.00 -25.03 5.79
C ASP A 4 -50.13 -23.79 6.00
N ASP A 5 -50.33 -23.23 7.19
CA ASP A 5 -49.71 -22.08 7.83
C ASP A 5 -48.22 -22.32 8.11
N GLN A 6 -47.35 -21.33 7.84
CA GLN A 6 -46.15 -21.18 8.67
C GLN A 6 -45.74 -19.70 8.81
N ALA A 7 -45.93 -19.22 10.03
CA ALA A 7 -45.57 -17.91 10.54
C ALA A 7 -44.09 -17.57 10.31
N GLU A 8 -43.85 -16.44 9.65
CA GLU A 8 -42.52 -15.85 9.52
C GLU A 8 -42.17 -15.12 10.82
N LYS A 9 -41.24 -15.71 11.58
CA LYS A 9 -40.76 -15.14 12.83
C LYS A 9 -39.74 -14.04 12.53
N GLU A 10 -40.23 -12.82 12.35
CA GLU A 10 -39.41 -11.60 12.30
C GLU A 10 -38.50 -11.51 13.53
N ARG A 11 -37.20 -11.70 13.30
CA ARG A 11 -36.14 -11.29 14.24
C ARG A 11 -35.07 -10.55 13.46
N LYS A 12 -35.05 -9.23 13.60
CA LYS A 12 -33.88 -8.34 13.51
C LYS A 12 -34.35 -7.00 14.07
N GLY A 13 -34.11 -6.70 15.35
CA GLY A 13 -32.75 -6.48 15.85
C GLY A 13 -32.27 -5.16 15.26
N ALA A 14 -32.59 -4.05 15.94
CA ALA A 14 -32.05 -2.74 15.60
C ALA A 14 -30.52 -2.81 15.62
N SER A 15 -29.89 -2.68 14.45
CA SER A 15 -28.45 -2.43 14.38
C SER A 15 -28.20 -1.37 13.32
N THR A 16 -28.10 -0.14 13.81
CA THR A 16 -27.09 0.85 13.49
C THR A 16 -26.20 0.50 12.29
N ASP A 17 -26.28 1.35 11.25
CA ASP A 17 -25.32 1.51 10.15
C ASP A 17 -24.17 0.50 10.08
N CYS A 18 -24.36 -0.54 9.27
CA CYS A 18 -23.24 -1.35 8.82
C CYS A 18 -22.52 -0.60 7.71
N LYS A 19 -21.48 0.17 8.07
CA LYS A 19 -20.48 0.80 7.17
C LYS A 19 -19.70 -0.22 6.32
N ARG A 20 -20.36 -1.17 5.67
CA ARG A 20 -19.78 -2.17 4.76
C ARG A 20 -20.25 -1.85 3.34
N ASN A 21 -20.00 -0.63 2.89
CA ASN A 21 -20.50 -0.13 1.61
C ASN A 21 -19.82 -0.74 0.37
N ASN A 22 -18.87 -1.68 0.52
CA ASN A 22 -18.16 -2.25 -0.63
C ASN A 22 -17.93 -3.77 -0.49
N THR A 23 -19.01 -4.55 -0.64
CA THR A 23 -18.89 -6.01 -0.81
C THR A 23 -18.81 -6.33 -2.30
N LEU A 24 -17.64 -6.76 -2.77
CA LEU A 24 -17.45 -7.17 -4.17
C LEU A 24 -18.30 -8.41 -4.50
N VAL A 25 -19.03 -8.36 -5.62
CA VAL A 25 -19.81 -9.49 -6.15
C VAL A 25 -18.99 -10.20 -7.23
N PHE A 26 -18.67 -11.48 -7.01
CA PHE A 26 -17.84 -12.27 -7.93
C PHE A 26 -18.68 -13.06 -8.93
N THR A 27 -18.30 -13.01 -10.21
CA THR A 27 -19.00 -13.68 -11.30
C THR A 27 -18.00 -14.31 -12.27
N LEU A 28 -18.26 -15.54 -12.71
CA LEU A 28 -17.48 -16.23 -13.74
C LEU A 28 -18.34 -16.43 -15.00
N LYS A 29 -17.72 -16.42 -16.19
CA LYS A 29 -18.41 -16.69 -17.46
C LYS A 29 -18.29 -18.19 -17.78
N GLY A 30 -19.41 -18.89 -17.75
CA GLY A 30 -19.53 -20.29 -18.19
C GLY A 30 -20.25 -20.40 -19.54
N ALA A 31 -20.40 -21.64 -20.03
CA ALA A 31 -21.06 -21.96 -21.30
C ALA A 31 -22.54 -21.48 -21.36
N GLY A 32 -23.22 -21.38 -20.21
CA GLY A 32 -24.60 -20.88 -20.10
C GLY A 32 -24.73 -19.42 -19.61
N GLY A 33 -23.64 -18.65 -19.58
CA GLY A 33 -23.68 -17.23 -19.18
C GLY A 33 -22.89 -16.91 -17.91
N ARG A 34 -23.27 -15.80 -17.26
CA ARG A 34 -22.60 -15.26 -16.06
C ARG A 34 -23.13 -15.95 -14.80
N MET A 35 -22.25 -16.69 -14.12
CA MET A 35 -22.56 -17.40 -12.88
C MET A 35 -21.95 -16.67 -11.68
N ARG A 36 -22.77 -16.33 -10.68
CA ARG A 36 -22.26 -15.81 -9.40
C ARG A 36 -21.55 -16.91 -8.63
N VAL A 37 -20.40 -16.58 -8.06
CA VAL A 37 -19.60 -17.53 -7.27
C VAL A 37 -19.16 -16.90 -5.96
N CYS A 38 -18.77 -17.74 -5.01
CA CYS A 38 -18.12 -17.24 -3.81
C CYS A 38 -16.71 -16.74 -4.13
N LYS A 39 -16.18 -15.89 -3.24
CA LYS A 39 -14.84 -15.32 -3.36
C LYS A 39 -13.75 -16.39 -3.54
N GLU A 40 -13.84 -17.49 -2.81
CA GLU A 40 -12.81 -18.52 -2.81
C GLU A 40 -12.71 -19.24 -4.15
N ILE A 41 -13.86 -19.60 -4.73
CA ILE A 41 -13.93 -20.19 -6.08
C ILE A 41 -13.37 -19.21 -7.10
N PHE A 42 -13.75 -17.94 -7.03
CA PHE A 42 -13.24 -16.93 -7.96
C PHE A 42 -11.71 -16.83 -7.93
N LEU A 43 -11.11 -16.75 -6.74
CA LEU A 43 -9.65 -16.63 -6.59
C LEU A 43 -8.92 -17.91 -7.03
N LYS A 44 -9.44 -19.08 -6.66
CA LYS A 44 -8.85 -20.37 -7.08
C LYS A 44 -8.93 -20.56 -8.59
N THR A 45 -10.05 -20.22 -9.21
CA THR A 45 -10.26 -20.38 -10.66
C THR A 45 -9.46 -19.37 -11.49
N THR A 46 -9.35 -18.12 -11.04
CA THR A 46 -8.63 -17.07 -11.78
C THR A 46 -7.14 -17.01 -11.46
N GLY A 47 -6.68 -17.69 -10.40
CA GLY A 47 -5.30 -17.62 -9.93
C GLY A 47 -4.92 -16.27 -9.32
N LEU A 48 -5.90 -15.40 -9.03
CA LEU A 48 -5.66 -14.08 -8.47
C LEU A 48 -5.51 -14.13 -6.95
N THR A 49 -4.69 -13.23 -6.41
CA THR A 49 -4.59 -13.08 -4.95
C THR A 49 -5.71 -12.20 -4.42
N LYS A 50 -6.14 -12.48 -3.18
CA LYS A 50 -7.14 -11.68 -2.46
C LYS A 50 -6.75 -10.20 -2.40
N TRP A 51 -5.46 -9.92 -2.18
CA TRP A 51 -4.95 -8.54 -2.12
C TRP A 51 -5.10 -7.83 -3.45
N TRP A 52 -4.72 -8.49 -4.56
CA TRP A 52 -4.80 -7.89 -5.89
C TRP A 52 -6.23 -7.47 -6.23
N VAL A 53 -7.19 -8.38 -6.08
CA VAL A 53 -8.61 -8.11 -6.32
C VAL A 53 -9.14 -6.95 -5.45
N LEU A 54 -8.81 -6.95 -4.16
CA LEU A 54 -9.26 -5.87 -3.28
C LEU A 54 -8.60 -4.53 -3.61
N ASN A 55 -7.34 -4.53 -4.05
CA ASN A 55 -6.59 -3.32 -4.37
C ASN A 55 -7.01 -2.72 -5.71
N THR A 56 -7.31 -3.54 -6.73
CA THR A 56 -7.75 -3.07 -8.05
C THR A 56 -9.14 -2.45 -8.01
N PHE A 57 -10.04 -3.02 -7.21
CA PHE A 57 -11.42 -2.56 -7.07
C PHE A 57 -11.66 -1.75 -5.80
N LYS A 58 -10.59 -1.40 -5.07
CA LYS A 58 -10.69 -0.37 -4.03
C LYS A 58 -10.99 0.93 -4.77
N GLU A 59 -12.20 1.45 -4.58
CA GLU A 59 -12.52 2.81 -5.00
C GLU A 59 -11.44 3.72 -4.42
N LYS A 60 -10.62 4.28 -5.32
CA LYS A 60 -9.79 5.41 -4.94
C LYS A 60 -10.80 6.53 -4.78
N GLU A 61 -11.21 6.81 -3.55
CA GLU A 61 -11.62 8.19 -3.28
C GLU A 61 -10.47 9.05 -3.79
N GLU A 62 -10.74 9.86 -4.82
CA GLU A 62 -9.81 10.86 -5.33
C GLU A 62 -9.65 11.95 -4.26
N GLY A 63 -9.15 11.57 -3.09
CA GLY A 63 -8.39 12.48 -2.26
C GLY A 63 -7.18 12.93 -3.09
N PRO A 64 -6.80 14.21 -3.01
CA PRO A 64 -5.80 14.79 -3.89
C PRO A 64 -4.55 13.92 -3.90
N LYS A 65 -4.17 13.47 -5.10
CA LYS A 65 -2.93 12.75 -5.39
C LYS A 65 -1.75 13.70 -5.21
N ASN A 66 -1.48 14.09 -3.98
CA ASN A 66 -0.27 14.74 -3.54
C ASN A 66 0.26 13.97 -2.34
N THR A 67 0.89 12.83 -2.63
CA THR A 67 1.97 12.34 -1.76
C THR A 67 3.28 13.06 -2.12
N GLU A 68 3.21 14.35 -2.47
CA GLU A 68 4.27 15.25 -2.05
C GLU A 68 4.13 15.32 -0.54
N GLN A 69 4.92 14.49 0.14
CA GLN A 69 5.17 14.67 1.55
C GLN A 69 5.49 16.17 1.73
N ARG A 70 4.58 16.90 2.38
CA ARG A 70 4.80 18.23 2.95
C ARG A 70 5.85 18.11 4.06
N THR A 71 7.01 17.57 3.72
CA THR A 71 8.22 17.85 4.48
C THR A 71 8.56 19.27 4.10
N ASP A 72 8.63 20.10 5.11
CA ASP A 72 9.25 21.41 5.07
C ASP A 72 10.43 21.40 4.07
N SER A 73 10.31 22.19 3.00
CA SER A 73 11.27 22.15 1.89
C SER A 73 12.69 22.44 2.37
N ASP A 74 12.81 23.13 3.50
CA ASP A 74 14.05 23.51 4.13
C ASP A 74 14.70 22.32 4.86
N ALA A 75 13.93 21.45 5.51
CA ALA A 75 14.45 20.20 6.08
C ALA A 75 15.05 19.27 5.01
N LYS A 76 14.41 19.19 3.83
CA LYS A 76 14.94 18.44 2.68
C LYS A 76 16.23 19.05 2.14
N LYS A 77 16.33 20.39 2.07
CA LYS A 77 17.55 21.08 1.64
C LYS A 77 18.69 20.82 2.63
N PHE A 78 18.43 20.95 3.93
CA PHE A 78 19.43 20.68 4.97
C PHE A 78 19.99 19.26 4.89
N VAL A 79 19.12 18.25 4.77
CA VAL A 79 19.57 16.85 4.62
C VAL A 79 20.36 16.67 3.33
N LYS A 80 19.95 17.31 2.23
CA LYS A 80 20.69 17.22 0.96
C LYS A 80 22.08 17.85 1.08
N GLU A 81 22.19 19.03 1.67
CA GLU A 81 23.47 19.70 1.92
C GLU A 81 24.38 18.88 2.84
N PHE A 82 23.82 18.28 3.90
CA PHE A 82 24.55 17.36 4.76
C PHE A 82 25.11 16.17 3.97
N LEU A 83 24.26 15.50 3.18
CA LEU A 83 24.68 14.35 2.38
C LEU A 83 25.71 14.71 1.31
N ASP A 84 25.65 15.92 0.75
CA ASP A 84 26.61 16.39 -0.25
C ASP A 84 27.99 16.72 0.32
N ARG A 85 28.07 17.08 1.61
CA ARG A 85 29.33 17.29 2.35
C ARG A 85 30.04 15.99 2.73
N LEU A 86 29.31 14.88 2.78
CA LEU A 86 29.91 13.59 3.15
C LEU A 86 30.93 13.13 2.09
N PRO A 87 32.08 12.57 2.51
CA PRO A 87 33.05 11.98 1.60
C PRO A 87 32.41 10.84 0.79
N LYS A 88 32.32 11.06 -0.52
CA LYS A 88 31.60 10.21 -1.47
C LYS A 88 32.53 9.69 -2.56
N MET A 89 32.37 8.43 -2.93
CA MET A 89 33.13 7.77 -3.98
C MET A 89 32.21 7.18 -5.05
N PRO A 90 32.67 7.11 -6.31
CA PRO A 90 31.94 6.39 -7.34
C PRO A 90 31.81 4.92 -6.96
N SER A 91 30.61 4.36 -7.10
CA SER A 91 30.38 2.93 -6.96
C SER A 91 31.04 2.17 -8.10
N PRO A 92 32.01 1.28 -7.85
CA PRO A 92 32.53 0.38 -8.88
C PRO A 92 31.49 -0.67 -9.29
N TYR A 93 30.51 -0.94 -8.41
CA TYR A 93 29.51 -2.00 -8.55
C TYR A 93 28.16 -1.51 -9.05
N CYS A 94 28.05 -0.24 -9.43
CA CYS A 94 26.81 0.29 -9.97
C CYS A 94 26.57 -0.24 -11.38
N ARG A 95 25.36 -0.76 -11.61
CA ARG A 95 24.89 -1.07 -12.97
C ARG A 95 24.89 0.24 -13.78
N LYS A 96 25.14 0.11 -15.09
CA LYS A 96 25.39 1.21 -16.06
C LYS A 96 24.34 2.34 -16.04
N ASP A 97 23.14 2.04 -15.57
CA ASP A 97 21.97 2.91 -15.45
C ASP A 97 21.84 3.63 -14.10
N THR A 98 22.67 3.29 -13.10
CA THR A 98 22.56 3.83 -11.74
C THR A 98 23.76 4.71 -11.35
N GLN A 99 23.51 5.99 -11.08
CA GLN A 99 24.53 6.94 -10.59
C GLN A 99 24.60 6.96 -9.05
N LYS A 100 24.68 5.78 -8.39
CA LYS A 100 24.79 5.76 -6.92
C LYS A 100 26.22 6.03 -6.49
N LEU A 101 26.37 6.88 -5.48
CA LEU A 101 27.63 7.15 -4.80
C LEU A 101 27.69 6.33 -3.51
N TYR A 102 28.87 5.85 -3.17
CA TYR A 102 29.14 5.17 -1.90
C TYR A 102 29.80 6.15 -0.96
N LEU A 103 29.59 5.96 0.34
CA LEU A 103 30.38 6.66 1.35
C LEU A 103 31.79 6.07 1.36
N GLU A 104 32.79 6.92 1.61
CA GLU A 104 34.15 6.45 1.86
C GLU A 104 34.19 5.49 3.06
N PRO A 105 35.14 4.52 3.08
CA PRO A 105 35.27 3.54 4.15
C PRO A 105 35.65 4.13 5.53
N LEU A 106 35.70 5.47 5.65
CA LEU A 106 35.75 6.21 6.90
C LEU A 106 34.51 5.96 7.77
N PHE A 107 33.35 5.71 7.15
CA PHE A 107 32.12 5.33 7.84
C PHE A 107 31.90 3.82 7.76
N GLN A 108 32.18 3.12 8.84
CA GLN A 108 32.01 1.66 8.91
C GLN A 108 30.56 1.26 9.19
N SER A 109 29.78 2.17 9.77
CA SER A 109 28.39 1.91 10.15
C SER A 109 27.48 3.10 9.88
N ARG A 110 26.17 2.83 9.77
CA ARG A 110 25.14 3.88 9.76
C ARG A 110 25.13 4.73 11.03
N ALA A 111 25.58 4.17 12.15
CA ALA A 111 25.67 4.90 13.41
C ALA A 111 26.74 6.00 13.38
N ASP A 112 27.86 5.77 12.68
CA ASP A 112 28.91 6.78 12.55
C ASP A 112 28.45 8.00 11.74
N VAL A 113 27.68 7.76 10.67
CA VAL A 113 27.04 8.83 9.90
C VAL A 113 26.03 9.59 10.76
N TYR A 114 25.26 8.88 11.57
CA TYR A 114 24.28 9.50 12.48
C TYR A 114 24.95 10.35 13.56
N ARG A 115 26.08 9.91 14.12
CA ARG A 115 26.86 10.69 15.09
C ARG A 115 27.35 12.02 14.51
N GLU A 116 27.79 12.02 13.26
CA GLU A 116 28.23 13.25 12.59
C GLU A 116 27.05 14.16 12.27
N TYR A 117 25.91 13.59 11.89
CA TYR A 117 24.66 14.34 11.72
C TYR A 117 24.23 15.02 13.03
N THR A 118 24.23 14.30 14.16
CA THR A 118 23.85 14.88 15.46
C THR A 118 24.78 16.01 15.89
N ARG A 119 26.08 15.90 15.60
CA ARG A 119 27.04 17.00 15.88
C ARG A 119 26.74 18.26 15.09
N LEU A 120 26.28 18.13 13.85
CA LEU A 120 25.90 19.28 13.01
C LEU A 120 24.54 19.88 13.40
N CYS A 121 23.70 19.14 14.13
CA CYS A 121 22.43 19.63 14.65
C CYS A 121 22.53 20.27 16.03
N ASP A 122 23.60 19.99 16.79
CA ASP A 122 23.86 20.56 18.13
C ASP A 122 24.63 21.90 18.09
N VAL A 123 24.95 22.40 16.88
CA VAL A 123 25.58 23.71 16.64
C VAL A 123 24.54 24.68 16.10
#